data_AF-A0A0V1GF69-F1
#
_entry.id   AF-A0A0V1GF69-F1
#
_cell.length_a   1.000
_cell.length_b   1.000
_cell.length_c   1.000
_cell.angle_alpha   90.00
_cell.angle_beta   90.00
_cell.angle_gamma   90.00
#
_symmetry.space_group_name_H-M   'P 1'
#
loop_
_entity.id
_entity.type
_entity.pdbx_description
1 polymer ?
#
loop_
_entity_poly.entity_id
_entity_poly.type
_entity_poly.pdbx_seq_one_letter_code
_entity_poly.pdbx_strand_id
1 'polypeptide(L)'
;MLIRRRVGMILSLVEEFGLELEVDLVKSACNKADELTRVPRRWLKPPAAGPALACAATADLGVERMIADVHHAMGHPGIRRTLYFARRTDPTVTKRQVRQVISGCEPCKSLDPAPGKWKRGSLEVEE
;
A
#
# COMPACT_ATOMS: atom_id res chain seq x y z
N MET A 1 -7.48 1.17 9.02
CA MET A 1 -8.47 1.75 8.07
C MET A 1 -7.75 2.68 7.09
N LEU A 2 -7.39 2.16 5.92
CA LEU A 2 -6.59 2.86 4.91
C LEU A 2 -7.18 4.22 4.50
N ILE A 3 -8.52 4.31 4.40
CA ILE A 3 -9.22 5.55 4.05
C ILE A 3 -8.92 6.68 5.05
N ARG A 4 -9.09 6.43 6.35
CA ARG A 4 -8.82 7.44 7.40
C ARG A 4 -7.37 7.93 7.40
N ARG A 5 -6.41 7.03 7.14
CA ARG A 5 -4.99 7.40 7.05
C ARG A 5 -4.69 8.27 5.83
N ARG A 6 -5.31 7.96 4.68
CA ARG A 6 -5.16 8.73 3.44
C ARG A 6 -5.77 10.13 3.57
N VAL A 7 -6.98 10.21 4.11
CA VAL A 7 -7.64 11.50 4.39
C VAL A 7 -6.78 12.33 5.34
N GLY A 8 -6.24 11.72 6.40
CA GLY A 8 -5.35 12.41 7.33
C GLY A 8 -4.11 13.01 6.65
N MET A 9 -3.48 12.26 5.73
CA MET A 9 -2.31 12.76 4.99
C MET A 9 -2.65 13.93 4.07
N ILE A 10 -3.77 13.86 3.36
CA ILE A 10 -4.25 14.95 2.50
C ILE A 10 -4.47 16.22 3.33
N LEU A 11 -5.14 16.10 4.48
CA LEU A 11 -5.40 17.24 5.35
C LEU A 11 -4.10 17.86 5.90
N SER A 12 -3.11 17.05 6.29
CA SER A 12 -1.81 17.57 6.71
C SER A 12 -1.09 18.35 5.61
N LEU A 13 -1.18 17.91 4.36
CA LEU A 13 -0.58 18.62 3.23
C LEU A 13 -1.32 19.92 2.92
N VAL A 14 -2.65 19.92 3.01
CA VAL A 14 -3.46 21.13 2.84
C VAL A 14 -3.04 22.20 3.86
N GLU A 15 -2.87 21.81 5.12
CA GLU A 15 -2.41 22.71 6.18
C GLU A 15 -0.96 23.17 5.98
N GLU A 16 -0.03 22.24 5.73
CA GLU A 16 1.40 22.53 5.57
C GLU A 16 1.69 23.49 4.41
N PHE A 17 0.96 23.34 3.30
CA PHE A 17 1.16 24.14 2.09
C PHE A 17 0.16 25.30 1.94
N GLY A 18 -0.76 25.48 2.88
CA GLY A 18 -1.77 26.53 2.84
C GLY A 18 -2.68 26.44 1.61
N LEU A 19 -3.10 25.23 1.25
CA LEU A 19 -3.95 24.98 0.08
C LEU A 19 -5.42 25.23 0.40
N GLU A 20 -6.17 25.68 -0.59
CA GLU A 20 -7.63 25.58 -0.58
C GLU A 20 -8.04 24.29 -1.31
N LEU A 21 -8.82 23.44 -0.65
CA LEU A 21 -9.24 22.14 -1.18
C LEU A 21 -10.77 22.07 -1.28
N GLU A 22 -11.27 21.80 -2.47
CA GLU A 22 -12.68 21.52 -2.75
C GLU A 22 -12.83 20.07 -3.25
N VAL A 23 -13.93 19.41 -2.87
CA VAL A 23 -14.18 18.00 -3.21
C VAL A 23 -15.57 17.85 -3.80
N ASP A 24 -15.62 17.56 -5.10
CA ASP A 24 -16.84 17.30 -5.83
C ASP A 24 -17.03 15.82 -6.15
N LEU A 25 -18.28 15.36 -6.05
CA LEU A 25 -18.66 14.05 -6.56
C LEU A 25 -19.02 14.16 -8.04
N VAL A 26 -18.17 13.60 -8.90
CA VAL A 26 -18.35 13.62 -10.36
C VAL A 26 -18.72 12.22 -10.85
N LYS A 27 -19.56 12.14 -11.89
CA LYS A 27 -19.85 10.87 -12.58
C LYS A 27 -18.55 10.27 -13.12
N SER A 28 -18.37 8.96 -13.00
CA SER A 28 -17.13 8.27 -13.44
C SER A 28 -16.78 8.55 -14.91
N ALA A 29 -17.79 8.66 -15.79
CA ALA A 29 -17.58 8.97 -17.21
C ALA A 29 -17.02 10.38 -17.46
N CYS A 30 -17.12 11.28 -16.49
CA CYS A 30 -16.61 12.65 -16.56
C CYS A 30 -15.39 12.84 -15.65
N ASN A 31 -14.90 11.78 -15.01
CA ASN A 31 -13.75 11.86 -14.13
C ASN A 31 -12.45 11.87 -14.95
N LYS A 32 -11.92 13.06 -15.22
CA LYS A 32 -10.64 13.24 -15.92
C LYS A 32 -9.49 12.50 -15.26
N ALA A 33 -9.50 12.36 -13.92
CA ALA A 33 -8.47 11.60 -13.23
C ALA A 33 -8.54 10.11 -13.56
N ASP A 34 -9.72 9.54 -13.81
CA ASP A 34 -9.87 8.13 -14.20
C ASP A 34 -9.26 7.85 -15.58
N GLU A 35 -9.34 8.82 -16.49
CA GLU A 35 -8.64 8.77 -17.77
C GLU A 35 -7.12 8.94 -17.63
N LEU A 36 -6.69 9.97 -16.89
CA LEU A 36 -5.28 10.29 -16.63
C LEU A 36 -4.54 9.19 -15.84
N THR A 37 -5.25 8.44 -14.99
CA THR A 37 -4.66 7.41 -14.12
C THR A 37 -4.99 5.99 -14.58
N ARG A 38 -5.66 5.83 -15.73
CA ARG A 38 -6.02 4.52 -16.27
C ARG A 38 -4.74 3.74 -16.60
N VAL A 39 -4.51 2.66 -15.86
CA VAL A 39 -3.36 1.79 -16.11
C VAL A 39 -3.58 1.05 -17.44
N PRO A 40 -2.64 1.12 -18.41
CA PRO A 40 -2.76 0.38 -19.65
C PRO A 40 -3.01 -1.10 -19.38
N ARG A 41 -4.03 -1.71 -20.01
CA ARG A 41 -4.39 -3.13 -19.79
C ARG A 41 -3.21 -4.09 -19.99
N ARG A 42 -2.26 -3.74 -20.86
CA ARG A 42 -1.02 -4.51 -21.07
C ARG A 42 -0.13 -4.60 -19.81
N TRP A 43 -0.19 -3.62 -18.91
CA TRP A 43 0.54 -3.60 -17.64
C TRP A 43 -0.17 -4.39 -16.54
N LEU A 44 -1.48 -4.58 -16.68
CA LEU A 44 -2.28 -5.43 -15.80
C LEU A 44 -2.19 -6.91 -16.16
N LYS A 45 -1.41 -7.28 -17.19
CA LYS A 45 -1.15 -8.68 -17.50
C LYS A 45 -0.43 -9.30 -16.30
N PRO A 46 -0.99 -10.34 -15.66
CA PRO A 46 -0.27 -11.08 -14.66
C PRO A 46 1.05 -11.55 -15.28
N PRO A 47 2.19 -11.42 -14.58
CA PRO A 47 3.42 -12.07 -15.03
C PRO A 47 3.12 -13.56 -15.22
N ALA A 48 3.69 -14.15 -16.28
CA ALA A 48 3.63 -15.60 -16.46
C ALA A 48 4.07 -16.26 -15.15
N ALA A 49 3.33 -17.26 -14.69
CA ALA A 49 3.61 -17.94 -13.43
C ALA A 49 5.06 -18.44 -13.46
N GLY A 50 5.95 -17.71 -12.79
CA GLY A 50 7.32 -18.16 -12.57
C GLY A 50 7.29 -19.44 -11.75
N PRO A 51 8.30 -20.32 -11.87
CA PRO A 51 8.37 -21.52 -11.06
C PRO A 51 8.29 -21.13 -9.58
N ALA A 52 7.36 -21.75 -8.86
CA ALA A 52 7.19 -21.55 -7.44
C ALA A 52 8.54 -21.81 -6.74
N LEU A 53 9.13 -20.77 -6.17
CA LEU A 53 10.36 -20.89 -5.40
C LEU A 53 10.02 -21.63 -4.11
N ALA A 54 10.28 -22.94 -4.08
CA ALA A 54 10.16 -23.75 -2.89
C ALA A 54 11.35 -23.47 -1.96
N CYS A 55 11.22 -22.47 -1.08
CA CYS A 55 12.16 -22.29 0.01
C CYS A 55 11.76 -23.21 1.18
N ALA A 56 12.65 -24.13 1.54
CA ALA A 56 12.53 -24.92 2.75
C ALA A 56 12.58 -24.00 3.98
N ALA A 57 11.52 -23.98 4.78
CA ALA A 57 11.49 -23.27 6.04
C ALA A 57 10.90 -24.17 7.12
N THR A 58 11.76 -24.73 7.95
CA THR A 58 11.38 -25.45 9.16
C THR A 58 11.42 -24.46 10.32
N ALA A 59 10.25 -24.15 10.88
CA ALA A 59 9.93 -23.34 12.08
C ALA A 59 9.50 -21.86 11.92
N ASP A 60 10.02 -21.05 10.98
CA ASP A 60 9.73 -19.59 10.94
C ASP A 60 8.44 -19.20 10.17
N LEU A 61 7.90 -20.09 9.33
CA LEU A 61 6.69 -19.84 8.53
C LEU A 61 5.44 -19.59 9.37
N GLY A 62 5.35 -20.20 10.56
CA GLY A 62 4.18 -20.08 11.42
C GLY A 62 4.05 -18.67 12.00
N VAL A 63 5.17 -18.11 12.46
CA VAL A 63 5.22 -16.76 13.04
C VAL A 63 5.02 -15.72 11.94
N GLU A 64 5.67 -15.87 10.78
CA GLU A 64 5.45 -14.96 9.65
C GLU A 64 4.00 -14.97 9.15
N ARG A 65 3.37 -16.15 9.05
CA ARG A 65 1.95 -16.27 8.65
C ARG A 65 1.03 -15.63 9.68
N MET A 66 1.25 -15.87 10.97
CA MET A 66 0.48 -15.22 12.03
C MET A 66 0.61 -13.69 11.99
N ILE A 67 1.82 -13.17 11.77
CA ILE A 67 2.05 -11.72 11.60
C ILE A 67 1.28 -11.19 10.38
N ALA A 68 1.28 -11.93 9.27
CA ALA A 68 0.55 -11.55 8.06
C ALA A 68 -0.97 -11.52 8.31
N ASP A 69 -1.51 -12.52 8.99
CA ASP A 69 -2.94 -12.61 9.32
C ASP A 69 -3.37 -11.45 10.23
N VAL A 70 -2.59 -11.15 11.28
CA VAL A 70 -2.83 -9.99 12.15
C VAL A 70 -2.75 -8.68 11.36
N HIS A 71 -1.76 -8.53 10.48
CA HIS A 71 -1.59 -7.35 9.64
C HIS A 71 -2.80 -7.13 8.71
N HIS A 72 -3.29 -8.18 8.06
CA HIS A 72 -4.46 -8.13 7.18
C HIS A 72 -5.74 -7.84 7.96
N ALA A 73 -6.00 -8.60 9.03
CA ALA A 73 -7.21 -8.45 9.85
C ALA A 73 -7.33 -7.06 10.50
N MET A 74 -6.21 -6.44 10.85
CA MET A 74 -6.17 -5.09 11.44
C MET A 74 -6.19 -3.96 10.40
N GLY A 75 -6.34 -4.29 9.11
CA GLY A 75 -6.48 -3.34 8.02
C GLY A 75 -5.17 -2.63 7.66
N HIS A 76 -4.12 -3.43 7.49
CA HIS A 76 -2.78 -3.02 7.04
C HIS A 76 -2.10 -1.91 7.87
N PRO A 77 -1.99 -2.06 9.20
CA PRO A 77 -1.25 -1.10 10.02
C PRO A 77 0.26 -1.13 9.72
N GLY A 78 0.96 -0.03 10.03
CA GLY A 78 2.42 0.05 9.90
C GLY A 78 3.16 -0.79 10.96
N ILE A 79 4.48 -0.96 10.76
CA ILE A 79 5.36 -1.87 11.54
C ILE A 79 5.14 -1.80 13.06
N ARG A 80 5.11 -0.58 13.65
CA ARG A 80 4.95 -0.43 15.12
C ARG A 80 3.63 -1.01 15.62
N ARG A 81 2.54 -0.78 14.88
CA ARG A 81 1.19 -1.17 15.30
C ARG A 81 0.91 -2.64 14.98
N THR A 82 1.45 -3.18 13.88
CA THR A 82 1.46 -4.62 13.63
C THR A 82 2.24 -5.38 14.70
N LEU A 83 3.43 -4.89 15.09
CA LEU A 83 4.24 -5.49 16.16
C LEU A 83 3.49 -5.53 17.49
N TYR A 84 2.80 -4.44 17.84
CA TYR A 84 1.98 -4.39 19.05
C TYR A 84 0.92 -5.50 19.07
N PHE A 85 0.18 -5.72 17.97
CA PHE A 85 -0.84 -6.75 17.91
C PHE A 85 -0.26 -8.16 17.83
N ALA A 86 0.79 -8.38 17.03
CA ALA A 86 1.45 -9.68 16.92
C ALA A 86 2.00 -10.17 18.27
N ARG A 87 2.54 -9.24 19.09
CA ARG A 87 3.04 -9.57 20.44
C ARG A 87 1.98 -9.95 21.46
N ARG A 88 0.70 -9.67 21.18
CA ARG A 88 -0.41 -10.16 22.01
C ARG A 88 -0.71 -11.64 21.75
N THR A 89 -0.33 -12.13 20.57
CA THR A 89 -0.44 -13.55 20.19
C THR A 89 0.85 -14.31 20.53
N ASP A 90 2.00 -13.73 20.16
CA ASP A 90 3.32 -14.29 20.44
C ASP A 90 4.29 -13.18 20.89
N PRO A 91 4.63 -13.11 22.20
CA PRO A 91 5.53 -12.10 22.75
C PRO A 91 6.94 -12.10 22.14
N THR A 92 7.38 -13.20 21.53
CA THR A 92 8.74 -13.34 20.97
C THR A 92 8.91 -12.64 19.63
N VAL A 93 7.81 -12.21 19.00
CA VAL A 93 7.83 -11.53 17.70
C VAL A 93 8.74 -10.30 17.74
N THR A 94 9.65 -10.27 16.77
CA THR A 94 10.63 -9.18 16.63
C THR A 94 10.16 -8.13 15.62
N LYS A 95 10.66 -6.90 15.77
CA LYS A 95 10.46 -5.83 14.79
C LYS A 95 10.98 -6.21 13.39
N ARG A 96 12.03 -7.05 13.32
CA ARG A 96 12.63 -7.52 12.07
C ARG A 96 11.66 -8.41 11.29
N GLN A 97 11.07 -9.41 11.93
CA GLN A 97 10.07 -10.29 11.32
C GLN A 97 8.86 -9.50 10.80
N VAL A 98 8.34 -8.55 11.60
CA VAL A 98 7.23 -7.70 11.16
C VAL A 98 7.59 -6.83 9.96
N ARG A 99 8.80 -6.26 9.93
CA ARG A 99 9.28 -5.49 8.78
C ARG A 99 9.35 -6.38 7.53
N GLN A 100 9.88 -7.60 7.66
CA GLN A 100 10.01 -8.55 6.56
C GLN A 100 8.63 -8.91 5.97
N VAL A 101 7.66 -9.27 6.80
CA VAL A 101 6.29 -9.57 6.37
C VAL A 101 5.63 -8.38 5.67
N ILE A 102 5.69 -7.18 6.27
CA ILE A 102 5.07 -5.98 5.68
C ILE A 102 5.78 -5.58 4.39
N SER A 103 7.10 -5.76 4.29
CA SER A 103 7.86 -5.47 3.06
C SER A 103 7.45 -6.36 1.89
N GLY A 104 6.88 -7.53 2.15
CA GLY A 104 6.32 -8.44 1.15
C GLY A 104 4.84 -8.21 0.84
N CYS A 105 4.13 -7.34 1.59
CA CYS A 105 2.69 -7.14 1.45
C CYS A 105 2.36 -6.29 0.21
N GLU A 106 1.81 -6.92 -0.84
CA GLU A 106 1.47 -6.25 -2.11
C GLU A 106 0.56 -5.01 -1.94
N PRO A 107 -0.54 -5.05 -1.15
CA PRO A 107 -1.34 -3.86 -0.88
C PRO A 107 -0.58 -2.72 -0.20
N CYS A 108 0.46 -3.00 0.59
CA CYS A 108 1.29 -1.96 1.19
C CYS A 108 2.33 -1.42 0.21
N LYS A 109 2.96 -2.29 -0.59
CA LYS A 109 3.93 -1.89 -1.63
C LYS A 109 3.31 -0.99 -2.68
N SER A 110 2.06 -1.25 -3.09
CA SER A 110 1.38 -0.45 -4.11
C SER A 110 1.07 0.99 -3.66
N LEU A 111 1.24 1.31 -2.37
CA LEU A 111 0.95 2.63 -1.79
C LEU A 111 2.18 3.52 -1.70
N ASP A 112 3.34 2.92 -1.45
CA ASP A 112 4.64 3.59 -1.47
C ASP A 112 5.46 3.07 -2.65
N PRO A 113 5.03 3.27 -3.92
CA PRO A 113 5.97 3.11 -5.01
C PRO A 113 7.13 4.05 -4.72
N ALA A 114 8.37 3.54 -4.78
CA ALA A 114 9.55 4.38 -4.69
C ALA A 114 9.32 5.59 -5.60
N PRO A 115 9.40 6.84 -5.10
CA PRO A 115 9.08 8.00 -5.90
C PRO A 115 10.01 7.98 -7.11
N GLY A 116 9.46 7.59 -8.26
CA GLY A 116 10.14 7.78 -9.53
C GLY A 116 10.43 9.27 -9.63
N LYS A 117 11.64 9.64 -10.05
CA LYS A 117 11.95 11.04 -10.31
C LYS A 117 10.93 11.55 -11.33
N TRP A 118 9.98 12.37 -10.88
CA TRP A 118 9.00 12.99 -11.76
C TRP A 118 9.78 13.81 -12.78
N LYS A 119 9.65 13.47 -14.06
CA LYS A 119 10.17 14.32 -15.13
C LYS A 119 9.30 15.57 -15.15
N ARG A 120 9.91 16.76 -15.19
CA ARG A 120 9.16 18.02 -15.40
C ARG A 120 8.40 17.93 -16.73
N GLY A 121 7.10 18.18 -16.69
CA GLY A 121 6.20 18.18 -17.85
C GLY A 121 4.78 18.63 -17.48
N SER A 122 4.00 19.04 -18.47
CA SER A 122 2.55 19.29 -18.37
C SER A 122 1.79 17.99 -18.58
N LEU A 123 0.71 17.76 -17.84
CA LEU A 123 -0.24 16.67 -18.06
C LEU A 123 -1.49 17.25 -18.70
N GLU A 124 -1.68 16.99 -19.98
CA GLU A 124 -2.85 17.40 -20.76
C GLU A 124 -3.51 16.16 -21.39
N VAL A 125 -4.83 16.22 -21.59
CA VAL A 125 -5.62 15.20 -22.31
C VAL A 125 -6.24 15.91 -23.49
N GLU A 126 -6.10 15.35 -24.69
CA GLU A 126 -6.83 15.85 -25.86
C GLU A 126 -8.32 15.54 -25.70
N GLU A 127 -9.17 16.52 -26.02
CA GLU A 127 -10.63 16.45 -25.93
C GLU A 127 -11.26 15.49 -26.97
#